data_AF-A0A4Z2E9E7-F1
#
_entry.id   AF-A0A4Z2E9E7-F1
#
_cell.length_a   1.000
_cell.length_b   1.000
_cell.length_c   1.000
_cell.angle_alpha   90.00
_cell.angle_beta   90.00
_cell.angle_gamma   90.00
#
_symmetry.space_group_name_H-M   'P 1'
#
loop_
_entity.id
_entity.type
_entity.pdbx_description
1 polymer ?
#
loop_
_entity_poly.entity_id
_entity_poly.type
_entity_poly.pdbx_seq_one_letter_code
_entity_poly.pdbx_strand_id
1 'polypeptide(L)'
;MPLAVEMPILRGFLTAGEETGWKQSVVNAAEAGPLLEALLQGDFEAVVLSPLVVALLSGDGRCSEGDDIEAYLEERVLLYLDGDQGDR
;
A
#
# COMPACT_ATOMS: atom_id res chain seq x y z
N MET A 1 -15.87 10.54 -2.51
CA MET A 1 -15.20 9.95 -1.32
C MET A 1 -14.36 11.04 -0.69
N PRO A 2 -14.37 11.21 0.64
CA PRO A 2 -14.10 12.51 1.22
C PRO A 2 -12.59 12.76 1.27
N LEU A 3 -12.13 13.84 0.65
CA LEU A 3 -10.76 14.35 0.67
C LEU A 3 -10.08 14.29 2.06
N ALA A 4 -10.88 14.29 3.13
CA ALA A 4 -10.44 14.10 4.50
C ALA A 4 -9.66 12.80 4.78
N VAL A 5 -9.90 11.71 4.04
CA VAL A 5 -9.16 10.44 4.20
C VAL A 5 -7.86 10.43 3.38
N GLU A 6 -7.84 11.13 2.24
CA GLU A 6 -6.70 11.17 1.33
C GLU A 6 -5.62 12.16 1.79
N MET A 7 -6.02 13.27 2.42
CA MET A 7 -5.08 14.31 2.87
C MET A 7 -4.00 13.81 3.83
N PRO A 8 -4.28 12.97 4.86
CA PRO A 8 -3.24 12.39 5.70
C PRO A 8 -2.28 11.48 4.94
N ILE A 9 -2.77 10.72 3.96
CA ILE A 9 -1.98 9.80 3.14
C ILE A 9 -0.98 10.61 2.29
N LEU A 10 -1.45 11.65 1.61
CA LEU A 10 -0.60 12.54 0.81
C LEU A 10 0.42 13.30 1.66
N ARG A 11 0.07 13.61 2.91
CA ARG A 11 0.96 14.30 3.85
C ARG A 11 1.96 13.35 4.51
N GLY A 12 1.66 12.06 4.57
CA GLY A 12 2.44 11.03 5.25
C GLY A 12 2.28 11.01 6.77
N PHE A 13 1.35 11.78 7.35
CA PHE A 13 1.06 11.75 8.78
C PHE A 13 -0.34 12.29 9.12
N LEU A 14 -0.87 11.86 10.27
CA LEU A 14 -2.13 12.35 10.84
C LEU A 14 -1.89 13.52 11.78
N THR A 15 -2.77 14.53 11.76
CA THR A 15 -2.86 15.50 12.87
C THR A 15 -3.70 14.93 14.02
N ALA A 16 -3.52 15.49 15.21
CA ALA A 16 -4.28 15.09 16.40
C ALA A 16 -5.81 15.18 16.23
N GLY A 17 -6.30 16.09 15.37
CA GLY A 17 -7.73 16.22 15.08
C GLY A 17 -8.25 15.20 14.06
N GLU A 18 -7.37 14.64 13.22
CA GLU A 18 -7.70 13.67 12.17
C GLU A 18 -7.66 12.22 12.68
N GLU A 19 -6.84 11.94 13.69
CA GLU A 19 -6.53 10.57 14.16
C GLU A 19 -7.77 9.76 14.60
N THR A 20 -8.69 10.38 15.35
CA THR A 20 -9.87 9.67 15.88
C THR A 20 -10.88 9.31 14.78
N GLY A 21 -11.14 10.24 13.87
CA GLY A 21 -12.03 10.01 12.72
C GLY A 21 -11.43 9.05 11.70
N TRP A 22 -10.11 9.14 11.48
CA TRP A 22 -9.38 8.28 10.56
C TRP A 22 -9.30 6.83 11.06
N LYS A 23 -9.02 6.60 12.35
CA LYS A 23 -9.04 5.25 12.92
C LYS A 23 -10.42 4.60 12.76
N GLN A 24 -11.51 5.35 12.95
CA GLN A 24 -12.86 4.80 12.75
C GLN A 24 -13.20 4.51 11.29
N SER A 25 -12.68 5.28 10.33
CA SER A 25 -12.93 5.04 8.91
C SER A 25 -12.08 3.91 8.35
N VAL A 26 -10.82 3.82 8.76
CA VAL A 26 -9.81 2.92 8.20
C VAL A 26 -9.84 1.52 8.84
N VAL A 27 -10.23 1.39 10.12
CA VAL A 27 -10.43 0.08 10.78
C VAL A 27 -11.47 -0.79 10.05
N ASN A 28 -12.38 -0.18 9.29
CA ASN A 28 -13.37 -0.93 8.50
C ASN A 28 -12.79 -1.54 7.20
N ALA A 29 -11.56 -1.18 6.80
CA ALA A 29 -10.88 -1.76 5.65
C ALA A 29 -9.97 -2.90 6.10
N ALA A 30 -10.41 -4.15 5.90
CA ALA A 30 -9.82 -5.35 6.50
C ALA A 30 -8.30 -5.52 6.26
N GLU A 31 -7.78 -5.17 5.08
CA GLU A 31 -6.35 -5.31 4.75
C GLU A 31 -5.64 -3.97 4.51
N ALA A 32 -6.30 -3.01 3.85
CA ALA A 32 -5.72 -1.70 3.59
C ALA A 32 -5.55 -0.87 4.87
N GLY A 33 -6.37 -1.13 5.89
CA GLY A 33 -6.35 -0.32 7.10
C GLY A 33 -5.09 -0.44 7.94
N PRO A 34 -4.71 -1.66 8.35
CA PRO A 34 -3.45 -1.90 9.06
C PRO A 34 -2.22 -1.44 8.28
N LEU A 35 -2.22 -1.62 6.95
CA LEU A 35 -1.13 -1.16 6.07
C LEU A 35 -0.97 0.37 6.10
N LEU A 36 -2.07 1.11 5.97
CA LEU A 36 -2.03 2.57 6.02
C LEU A 36 -1.64 3.09 7.41
N GLU A 37 -2.03 2.39 8.47
CA GLU A 37 -1.65 2.77 9.83
C GLU A 37 -0.14 2.63 10.04
N ALA A 38 0.45 1.51 9.63
CA ALA A 38 1.89 1.31 9.66
C ALA A 38 2.64 2.39 8.85
N LEU A 39 2.13 2.72 7.65
CA LEU A 39 2.70 3.77 6.81
C LEU A 39 2.73 5.13 7.52
N LEU A 40 1.62 5.53 8.14
CA LEU A 40 1.50 6.84 8.81
C LEU A 40 2.28 6.92 10.13
N GLN A 41 2.55 5.77 10.76
CA GLN A 41 3.43 5.68 11.92
C GLN A 41 4.92 5.66 11.54
N GLY A 42 5.23 5.50 10.24
CA GLY A 42 6.59 5.34 9.74
C GLY A 42 7.19 3.96 10.03
N ASP A 43 6.35 2.97 10.34
CA ASP A 43 6.77 1.58 10.52
C ASP A 43 6.88 0.89 9.16
N PHE A 44 7.94 1.21 8.43
CA PHE A 44 8.18 0.68 7.09
C PHE A 44 8.50 -0.81 7.09
N GLU A 45 8.97 -1.36 8.21
CA GLU A 45 9.17 -2.81 8.36
C GLU A 45 7.81 -3.52 8.31
N ALA A 46 6.83 -3.06 9.09
CA ALA A 46 5.48 -3.59 9.04
C ALA A 46 4.81 -3.38 7.67
N VAL A 47 5.09 -2.26 6.99
CA VAL A 47 4.61 -2.01 5.62
C VAL A 47 5.16 -3.06 4.65
N VAL A 48 6.47 -3.30 4.64
CA VAL A 48 7.11 -4.27 3.72
C VAL A 48 6.67 -5.70 3.99
N LEU A 49 6.39 -6.03 5.25
CA LEU A 49 5.90 -7.35 5.67
C LEU A 49 4.39 -7.54 5.45
N SER A 50 3.65 -6.50 5.05
CA SER A 50 2.22 -6.61 4.77
C SER A 50 1.95 -7.61 3.64
N PRO A 51 0.97 -8.52 3.77
CA PRO A 51 0.61 -9.47 2.72
C PRO A 51 0.36 -8.83 1.36
N LEU A 52 -0.22 -7.62 1.33
CA LEU A 52 -0.46 -6.87 0.09
C LEU A 52 0.85 -6.43 -0.59
N VAL A 53 1.78 -5.88 0.20
CA VAL A 53 3.08 -5.43 -0.31
C VAL A 53 3.94 -6.62 -0.69
N VAL A 54 3.91 -7.69 0.10
CA VAL A 54 4.57 -8.95 -0.25
C VAL A 54 3.98 -9.51 -1.53
N ALA A 55 2.67 -9.57 -1.72
CA ALA A 55 2.06 -10.07 -2.96
C ALA A 55 2.46 -9.23 -4.19
N LEU A 56 2.49 -7.90 -4.05
CA LEU A 56 2.96 -6.97 -5.08
C LEU A 56 4.42 -7.25 -5.48
N LEU A 57 5.30 -7.35 -4.47
CA LEU A 57 6.74 -7.55 -4.63
C LEU A 57 7.14 -9.00 -4.89
N SER A 58 6.26 -9.97 -4.64
CA SER A 58 6.48 -11.40 -4.89
C SER A 58 6.54 -11.64 -6.38
N GLY A 59 7.72 -11.40 -6.94
CA GLY A 59 8.05 -11.62 -8.33
C GLY A 59 7.72 -13.03 -8.83
N ASP A 60 7.73 -13.19 -10.14
CA ASP A 60 7.66 -14.49 -10.80
C ASP A 60 9.05 -15.17 -10.94
N GLY A 61 10.07 -14.60 -10.28
CA GLY A 61 11.45 -15.08 -10.31
C GLY A 61 12.19 -14.76 -11.60
N ARG A 62 11.65 -13.90 -12.47
CA ARG A 62 12.28 -13.54 -13.75
C ARG A 62 13.27 -12.39 -13.68
N CYS A 63 13.26 -11.59 -12.61
CA CYS A 63 14.27 -10.55 -12.39
C CYS A 63 15.62 -11.22 -12.12
N SER A 64 16.59 -10.95 -12.99
CA SER A 64 17.95 -11.47 -12.91
C SER A 64 18.94 -10.37 -12.53
N GLU A 65 20.13 -10.78 -12.08
CA GLU A 65 21.19 -9.85 -11.67
C GLU A 65 21.68 -9.06 -12.89
N GLY A 66 21.52 -7.73 -12.87
CA GLY A 66 21.84 -6.84 -13.98
C GLY A 66 20.62 -6.30 -14.74
N ASP A 67 19.42 -6.82 -14.45
CA ASP A 67 18.18 -6.23 -14.95
C ASP A 67 17.89 -4.88 -14.27
N ASP A 68 17.18 -4.00 -14.99
CA ASP A 68 16.71 -2.74 -14.44
C ASP A 68 15.59 -3.00 -13.43
N ILE A 69 15.94 -2.89 -12.14
CA ILE A 69 15.03 -3.11 -11.02
C ILE A 69 13.85 -2.13 -11.03
N GLU A 70 14.03 -0.91 -11.54
CA GLU A 70 12.97 0.10 -11.60
C GLU A 70 11.93 -0.31 -12.63
N ALA A 71 12.37 -0.69 -13.82
CA ALA A 71 11.49 -1.18 -14.90
C ALA A 71 10.75 -2.46 -14.47
N TYR A 72 11.43 -3.38 -13.78
CA TYR A 72 10.82 -4.60 -13.27
C TYR A 72 9.73 -4.30 -12.22
N LEU A 73 10.01 -3.43 -11.25
CA LEU A 73 9.01 -3.06 -10.24
C LEU A 73 7.82 -2.31 -10.85
N GLU A 74 8.05 -1.47 -11.87
CA GLU A 74 6.98 -0.81 -12.62
C GLU A 74 6.05 -1.84 -13.29
N GLU A 75 6.60 -2.83 -13.99
CA GLU A 75 5.82 -3.93 -14.59
C GLU A 75 5.00 -4.69 -13.53
N ARG A 76 5.60 -4.98 -12.38
CA ARG A 76 4.92 -5.65 -11.26
C ARG A 76 3.73 -4.84 -10.73
N VAL A 77 3.88 -3.53 -10.60
CA VAL A 77 2.79 -2.63 -10.19
C VAL A 77 1.68 -2.61 -11.24
N LEU A 78 2.03 -2.53 -12.53
CA LEU A 78 1.04 -2.57 -13.62
C LEU A 78 0.25 -3.88 -13.60
N LEU A 79 0.91 -5.02 -13.44
CA LEU A 79 0.26 -6.33 -13.33
C LEU A 79 -0.68 -6.42 -12.14
N TYR A 80 -0.29 -5.89 -10.99
CA TYR A 80 -1.14 -5.84 -9.79
C TYR A 80 -2.39 -4.98 -10.02
N LEU A 81 -2.26 -3.85 -10.72
CA LEU A 81 -3.38 -2.95 -11.04
C LEU A 81 -4.32 -3.53 -12.11
N ASP A 82 -3.79 -4.27 -13.09
CA ASP A 82 -4.58 -4.91 -14.15
C ASP A 82 -5.28 -6.19 -13.69
N GLY A 83 -4.72 -6.89 -12.69
CA GLY A 83 -5.24 -8.15 -12.15
C GLY A 83 -6.63 -8.09 -11.50
N ASP A 84 -7.13 -6.90 -11.15
CA ASP A 84 -8.47 -6.69 -10.58
C ASP A 84 -9.61 -6.77 -11.62
N GLN A 85 -9.29 -6.93 -12.92
CA GLN A 85 -10.31 -7.17 -13.96
C GLN A 85 -10.59 -8.65 -14.25
N GLY A 86 -9.89 -9.57 -13.57
CA GLY A 86 -9.84 -10.99 -13.93
C GLY A 86 -10.69 -11.96 -13.11
N ASP A 87 -11.40 -11.52 -12.06
CA ASP A 87 -12.23 -12.40 -11.25
C ASP A 87 -13.59 -11.74 -10.93
N ARG A 88 -14.55 -11.91 -11.85
CA ARG A 88 -15.96 -11.57 -11.67
C ARG A 88 -16.86 -12.61 -12.32
#